data_AF-A0AA87W430-F1
#
_entry.id   AF-A0AA87W430-F1
#
_cell.length_a   1.000
_cell.length_b   1.000
_cell.length_c   1.000
_cell.angle_alpha   90.00
_cell.angle_beta   90.00
_cell.angle_gamma   90.00
#
_symmetry.space_group_name_H-M   'P 1'
#
loop_
_entity.id
_entity.type
_entity.pdbx_description
1 polymer ?
#
loop_
_entity_poly.entity_id
_entity_poly.type
_entity_poly.pdbx_seq_one_letter_code
_entity_poly.pdbx_strand_id
1 'polypeptide(L)' 'MGLSMDANIKIELTPDMVIAIVRAQDRWPPSEPTPPGFFDVQARISEALDANPAAKEAVKLAEGDGR' A
#
# COMPACT_ATOMS: atom_id res chain seq x y z
N MET A 1 -20.88 -2.99 25.40
CA MET A 1 -21.05 -3.22 23.96
C MET A 1 -19.75 -2.78 23.28
N GLY A 2 -18.76 -3.67 23.22
CA GLY A 2 -17.46 -3.38 22.59
C GLY A 2 -17.35 -4.28 21.38
N LEU A 3 -17.44 -3.72 20.18
CA LEU A 3 -17.15 -4.46 18.97
C LEU A 3 -15.62 -4.61 18.92
N SER A 4 -15.09 -5.75 19.37
CA SER A 4 -13.78 -6.23 18.91
C SER A 4 -13.93 -6.52 17.43
N MET A 5 -13.75 -5.49 16.62
CA MET A 5 -13.63 -5.59 15.17
C MET A 5 -12.16 -5.82 14.83
N ASP A 6 -11.64 -6.98 15.25
CA ASP A 6 -10.54 -7.64 14.54
C ASP A 6 -11.09 -8.23 13.23
N ALA A 7 -11.86 -7.44 12.49
CA ALA A 7 -12.32 -7.80 11.18
C ALA A 7 -11.09 -7.66 10.27
N ASN A 8 -10.52 -8.81 9.87
CA ASN A 8 -9.48 -8.87 8.85
C ASN A 8 -10.13 -8.50 7.51
N ILE A 9 -10.39 -7.20 7.31
CA ILE A 9 -11.01 -6.67 6.10
C ILE A 9 -9.97 -6.84 4.99
N LYS A 10 -10.30 -7.67 4.01
CA LYS A 10 -9.53 -7.77 2.77
C LYS A 10 -9.91 -6.58 1.90
N ILE A 11 -8.94 -5.72 1.64
CA ILE A 11 -9.06 -4.60 0.71
C ILE A 11 -8.31 -5.01 -0.55
N GLU A 12 -9.01 -5.02 -1.67
CA GLU A 12 -8.40 -5.20 -2.99
C GLU A 12 -7.92 -3.84 -3.50
N LEU A 13 -6.61 -3.72 -3.76
CA LEU A 13 -6.01 -2.51 -4.26
C LEU A 13 -5.74 -2.67 -5.76
N THR A 14 -6.13 -1.67 -6.54
CA THR A 14 -5.70 -1.59 -7.94
C THR A 14 -4.23 -1.17 -8.02
N PRO A 15 -3.55 -1.43 -9.14
CA PRO A 15 -2.16 -1.00 -9.34
C PRO A 15 -1.95 0.50 -9.08
N ASP A 16 -2.84 1.37 -9.59
CA ASP A 16 -2.81 2.81 -9.35
C ASP A 16 -2.93 3.19 -7.87
N MET A 17 -3.78 2.49 -7.11
CA MET A 17 -3.92 2.72 -5.67
C MET A 17 -2.65 2.34 -4.92
N VAL A 18 -2.01 1.24 -5.28
CA VAL A 18 -0.72 0.83 -4.72
C VAL A 18 0.33 1.91 -4.96
N ILE A 19 0.42 2.43 -6.19
CA ILE A 19 1.35 3.51 -6.55
C ILE A 19 1.06 4.78 -5.76
N ALA A 20 -0.21 5.18 -5.66
CA ALA A 20 -0.62 6.36 -4.91
C ALA A 20 -0.25 6.26 -3.43
N ILE A 21 -0.46 5.09 -2.80
CA ILE A 21 -0.10 4.84 -1.41
C ILE A 21 1.42 4.92 -1.23
N VAL A 22 2.19 4.20 -2.06
CA VAL A 22 3.66 4.19 -1.97
C VAL A 22 4.22 5.60 -2.18
N ARG A 23 3.70 6.36 -3.14
CA ARG A 23 4.13 7.76 -3.37
C ARG A 23 3.73 8.69 -2.23
N ALA A 24 2.56 8.51 -1.63
CA ALA A 24 2.15 9.27 -0.47
C ALA A 24 3.05 8.99 0.74
N GLN A 25 3.48 7.73 0.91
CA GLN A 25 4.42 7.34 1.94
C GLN A 25 5.84 7.88 1.70
N ASP A 26 6.33 7.82 0.46
CA ASP A 26 7.65 8.34 0.07
C ASP A 26 7.74 9.87 0.22
N ARG A 27 6.64 10.57 -0.09
CA ARG A 27 6.53 12.03 0.08
C ARG A 27 6.20 12.45 1.52
N TRP A 28 6.05 11.52 2.46
CA TRP A 28 5.68 11.85 3.82
C TRP A 28 6.79 12.69 4.48
N PRO A 29 6.49 13.89 5.00
CA PRO A 29 7.50 14.76 5.55
C PRO A 29 8.14 14.12 6.80
N PRO A 30 9.48 14.12 6.91
CA PRO A 30 10.18 13.53 8.06
C PRO A 30 9.92 14.29 9.37
N SER A 31 9.37 15.50 9.27
CA SER A 31 8.99 16.35 10.40
C SER A 31 7.62 16.00 10.99
N GLU A 32 6.84 15.13 10.34
CA GLU A 32 5.47 14.84 10.72
C GLU A 32 5.37 13.39 11.24
N PRO A 33 4.70 13.15 12.39
CA PRO A 33 4.61 11.82 12.96
C PRO A 33 3.88 10.88 12.00
N THR A 34 4.49 9.74 11.71
CA THR A 34 3.85 8.70 10.89
C THR A 34 2.60 8.18 11.60
N PRO A 35 1.45 8.11 10.92
CA PRO A 35 0.24 7.58 11.52
C PRO A 35 0.41 6.10 11.91
N PRO A 36 -0.37 5.60 12.88
CA PRO A 36 -0.32 4.19 13.27
C PRO A 36 -0.62 3.29 12.07
N GLY A 37 0.19 2.25 11.88
CA GLY A 37 0.06 1.32 10.76
C GLY A 37 0.64 1.80 9.42
N PHE A 38 1.30 2.97 9.37
CA PHE A 38 1.94 3.49 8.16
C PHE A 38 2.94 2.49 7.55
N PHE A 39 3.90 2.03 8.36
CA PHE A 39 4.90 1.04 7.93
C PHE A 39 4.31 -0.36 7.76
N ASP A 40 3.30 -0.73 8.56
CA ASP A 40 2.59 -2.00 8.39
C ASP A 40 1.89 -2.08 7.04
N VAL A 41 1.19 -1.03 6.61
CA VAL A 41 0.55 -0.97 5.30
C VAL A 41 1.60 -1.08 4.19
N GLN A 42 2.73 -0.37 4.34
CA GLN A 42 3.84 -0.46 3.39
C GLN A 42 4.37 -1.90 3.27
N ALA A 43 4.65 -2.54 4.42
CA ALA A 43 5.17 -3.91 4.47
C ALA A 43 4.19 -4.91 3.86
N ARG A 44 2.89 -4.78 4.13
CA ARG A 44 1.85 -5.67 3.58
C ARG A 44 1.66 -5.50 2.08
N ILE A 45 1.77 -4.28 1.57
CA ILE A 45 1.78 -4.02 0.12
C ILE A 45 3.00 -4.68 -0.51
N SER A 46 4.20 -4.47 0.04
CA SER A 46 5.43 -5.10 -0.45
C SER A 46 5.32 -6.63 -0.44
N GLU A 47 4.82 -7.23 0.64
CA GLU A 47 4.61 -8.67 0.75
C GLU A 47 3.60 -9.19 -0.30
N ALA A 48 2.49 -8.47 -0.50
CA ALA A 48 1.48 -8.85 -1.49
C ALA A 48 2.03 -8.79 -2.93
N LEU A 49 2.88 -7.81 -3.24
CA LEU A 49 3.55 -7.71 -4.54
C LEU A 49 4.64 -8.77 -4.73
N ASP A 50 5.39 -9.11 -3.69
CA ASP A 50 6.39 -10.18 -3.78
C ASP A 50 5.75 -11.58 -3.88
N ALA A 51 4.61 -11.78 -3.21
CA ALA A 51 3.80 -13.00 -3.35
C ALA A 51 3.10 -13.12 -4.72
N ASN A 52 2.88 -12.00 -5.42
CA ASN A 52 2.20 -11.97 -6.72
C ASN A 52 3.03 -11.21 -7.78
N PRO A 53 3.91 -11.91 -8.53
CA PRO A 53 4.75 -11.27 -9.53
C PRO A 53 3.95 -10.60 -10.66
N ALA A 54 2.76 -11.10 -11.00
CA ALA A 54 1.89 -10.45 -11.98
C ALA A 54 1.35 -9.11 -11.48
N ALA A 55 1.01 -9.00 -10.19
CA ALA A 55 0.63 -7.72 -9.59
C ALA A 55 1.80 -6.74 -9.55
N LYS A 56 3.01 -7.23 -9.27
CA LYS A 56 4.25 -6.43 -9.31
C LYS A 56 4.53 -5.88 -10.71
N GLU A 57 4.35 -6.69 -11.75
CA GLU A 57 4.47 -6.22 -13.14
C GLU A 57 3.36 -5.23 -13.52
N ALA A 58 2.11 -5.46 -13.08
CA ALA A 58 1.01 -4.53 -13.32
C ALA A 58 1.24 -3.15 -12.67
N VAL A 59 1.75 -3.12 -11.43
CA VAL A 59 2.16 -1.88 -10.75
C VAL A 59 3.29 -1.21 -11.51
N LYS A 60 4.33 -1.95 -11.93
CA LYS A 60 5.44 -1.39 -12.70
C LYS A 60 5.01 -0.82 -14.05
N LEU A 61 4.07 -1.47 -14.72
CA LEU A 61 3.50 -1.00 -15.98
C LEU A 61 2.70 0.31 -15.75
N ALA A 62 1.83 0.33 -14.73
CA ALA A 62 1.07 1.52 -14.36
C ALA A 62 1.98 2.69 -13.89
N GLU A 63 3.13 2.40 -13.26
CA GLU A 63 4.12 3.43 -12.93
C GLU A 63 4.82 4.01 -14.17
N GLY A 64 5.06 3.17 -15.19
CA GLY A 64 5.74 3.55 -16.42
C GLY A 64 4.85 4.27 -17.44
N ASP A 65 3.55 4.00 -17.45
CA ASP A 65 2.57 4.60 -18.37
C ASP A 65 2.23 6.06 -18.01
N GLY A 66 2.50 6.48 -16.78
CA GLY A 66 2.25 7.84 -16.29
C GLY A 66 3.34 8.88 -16.62
N ARG A 67 4.21 8.65 -17.61
CA ARG A 67 5.34 9.54 -17.94
C ARG A 67 5.42 9.94 -19.40
#